data_AF-A0A661VR94-F1
#
_entry.id   AF-A0A661VR94-F1
#
_cell.length_a   1.000
_cell.length_b   1.000
_cell.length_c   1.000
_cell.angle_alpha   90.00
_cell.angle_beta   90.00
_cell.angle_gamma   90.00
#
_symmetry.space_group_name_H-M   'P 1'
#
loop_
_entity.id
_entity.type
_entity.pdbx_description
1 polymer ?
#
loop_
_entity_poly.entity_id
_entity_poly.type
_entity_poly.pdbx_seq_one_letter_code
_entity_poly.pdbx_strand_id
1 'polypeptide(L)' 'MINAKEFLSTYAELHSFIMGIYAGLTEWRGIDSNILNNPDVRKEPHYCYGGYVFGTLLRWIIILSVGYKFFLG' A
#
# COMPACT_ATOMS: atom_id res chain seq x y z
N MET A 1 -17.30 -13.36 10.56
CA MET A 1 -16.80 -14.08 9.37
C MET A 1 -16.67 -13.04 8.27
N ILE A 2 -15.46 -12.53 8.05
CA ILE A 2 -15.22 -11.47 7.05
C ILE A 2 -15.35 -12.12 5.67
N ASN A 3 -16.36 -11.71 4.90
CA ASN A 3 -16.58 -12.21 3.55
C ASN A 3 -15.54 -11.56 2.63
N ALA A 4 -14.54 -12.32 2.20
CA ALA A 4 -13.49 -11.83 1.28
C ALA A 4 -14.04 -11.29 -0.06
N LYS A 5 -15.34 -11.50 -0.35
CA LYS A 5 -16.04 -10.92 -1.51
C LYS A 5 -16.41 -9.45 -1.38
N GLU A 6 -16.46 -8.90 -0.16
CA GLU A 6 -16.79 -7.47 0.09
C GLU A 6 -15.54 -6.60 0.23
N PHE A 7 -14.38 -7.20 0.55
CA PHE A 7 -13.10 -6.50 0.65
C PHE A 7 -12.60 -6.14 -0.76
N LEU A 8 -12.33 -4.85 -1.02
CA LEU A 8 -12.01 -4.32 -2.35
C LEU A 8 -13.12 -4.53 -3.39
N SER A 9 -14.38 -4.53 -2.95
CA SER A 9 -15.52 -4.78 -3.81
C SER A 9 -15.87 -3.59 -4.70
N THR A 10 -15.51 -2.38 -4.27
CA THR A 10 -15.74 -1.16 -5.06
C THR A 10 -14.45 -0.64 -5.68
N TYR A 11 -14.61 0.08 -6.80
CA TYR A 11 -13.49 0.77 -7.46
C TYR A 11 -12.77 1.73 -6.50
N ALA A 12 -13.50 2.45 -5.65
CA ALA A 12 -12.90 3.40 -4.71
C ALA A 12 -12.04 2.70 -3.65
N GLU A 13 -12.49 1.56 -3.11
CA GLU A 13 -11.69 0.76 -2.16
C GLU A 13 -10.43 0.22 -2.81
N LEU A 14 -10.55 -0.35 -4.02
CA LEU A 14 -9.42 -0.88 -4.77
C LEU A 14 -8.41 0.21 -5.14
N HIS A 15 -8.89 1.34 -5.65
CA HIS A 15 -8.05 2.48 -6.01
C HIS A 15 -7.34 3.04 -4.77
N SER A 16 -8.04 3.16 -3.64
CA SER A 16 -7.46 3.62 -2.37
C SER A 16 -6.39 2.68 -1.85
N PHE A 17 -6.63 1.38 -1.92
CA PHE A 17 -5.67 0.36 -1.53
C PHE A 17 -4.41 0.39 -2.40
N ILE A 18 -4.55 0.46 -3.72
CA ILE A 18 -3.42 0.56 -4.66
C ILE A 18 -2.61 1.85 -4.41
N MET A 19 -3.28 2.98 -4.19
CA MET A 19 -2.62 4.24 -3.83
C MET A 19 -1.80 4.11 -2.54
N GLY A 20 -2.34 3.38 -1.56
CA GLY A 20 -1.62 3.00 -0.36
C GLY A 20 -0.36 2.18 -0.66
N ILE A 21 -0.49 1.10 -1.44
CA ILE A 21 0.65 0.24 -1.83
C ILE A 21 1.74 1.05 -2.52
N TYR A 22 1.34 1.88 -3.49
CA TYR A 22 2.25 2.77 -4.20
C TYR A 22 3.02 3.64 -3.21
N ALA A 23 2.32 4.35 -2.32
CA ALA A 23 2.94 5.17 -1.28
C ALA A 23 3.88 4.35 -0.37
N GLY A 24 3.52 3.12 0.02
CA GLY A 24 4.36 2.26 0.86
C GLY A 24 5.66 1.82 0.17
N LEU A 25 5.63 1.69 -1.16
CA LEU A 25 6.80 1.37 -1.96
C LEU A 25 7.69 2.60 -2.20
N THR A 26 7.11 3.78 -2.47
CA THR A 26 7.86 4.97 -2.89
C THR A 26 8.21 5.92 -1.75
N GLU A 27 7.31 6.09 -0.78
CA GLU A 27 7.45 7.08 0.28
C GLU A 27 8.10 6.51 1.54
N TRP A 28 9.05 7.27 2.09
CA TRP A 28 9.81 6.86 3.27
C TRP A 28 9.36 7.55 4.57
N ARG A 29 8.55 8.62 4.45
CA ARG A 29 8.17 9.50 5.56
C ARG A 29 6.68 9.47 5.89
N GLY A 30 5.94 8.49 5.36
CA GLY A 30 4.48 8.41 5.47
C GLY A 30 3.79 8.67 4.14
N ILE A 31 2.46 8.57 4.12
CA ILE A 31 1.64 8.81 2.93
C ILE A 31 1.59 10.30 2.62
N ASP A 32 1.92 10.66 1.38
CA ASP A 32 1.89 12.05 0.92
C ASP A 32 0.47 12.65 0.97
N SER A 33 0.40 13.94 1.31
CA SER A 33 -0.87 14.65 1.44
C SER A 33 -1.69 14.70 0.14
N ASN A 34 -1.05 14.68 -1.05
CA ASN A 34 -1.76 14.63 -2.32
C ASN A 34 -2.50 13.30 -2.52
N ILE A 35 -1.90 12.19 -2.06
CA ILE A 35 -2.53 10.88 -2.10
C ILE A 35 -3.73 10.84 -1.15
N LEU A 36 -3.57 11.37 0.06
CA LEU A 36 -4.67 11.47 1.03
C LEU A 36 -5.80 12.41 0.58
N ASN A 37 -5.50 13.39 -0.28
CA ASN A 37 -6.49 14.30 -0.82
C ASN A 37 -7.24 13.77 -2.05
N ASN A 38 -6.84 12.60 -2.59
CA ASN A 38 -7.55 11.96 -3.70
C ASN A 38 -9.00 11.66 -3.29
N PRO A 39 -10.00 12.00 -4.13
CA PRO A 39 -11.42 11.84 -3.79
C PRO A 39 -11.83 10.41 -3.44
N ASP A 40 -11.16 9.39 -4.01
CA ASP A 40 -11.44 7.98 -3.69
C ASP A 40 -10.82 7.59 -2.35
N VAL A 41 -9.57 7.99 -2.10
CA VAL A 41 -8.88 7.78 -0.82
C VAL A 41 -9.59 8.49 0.33
N ARG A 42 -10.12 9.69 0.11
CA ARG A 42 -10.87 10.44 1.13
C ARG A 42 -12.16 9.75 1.55
N LYS A 43 -12.81 9.02 0.65
CA LYS A 43 -14.01 8.23 0.97
C LYS A 43 -13.63 7.03 1.82
N GLU A 44 -12.55 6.35 1.46
CA GLU A 44 -12.15 5.07 2.04
C GLU A 44 -10.68 5.05 2.52
N PRO A 45 -10.29 5.93 3.48
CA PRO A 45 -8.87 6.17 3.81
C PRO A 45 -8.20 4.97 4.47
N HIS A 46 -8.97 4.12 5.14
CA HIS A 46 -8.46 2.93 5.82
C HIS A 46 -7.89 1.90 4.86
N TYR A 47 -8.43 1.78 3.65
CA TYR A 47 -7.84 0.94 2.60
C TYR A 47 -6.48 1.50 2.15
N CYS A 48 -6.35 2.82 2.06
CA CYS A 48 -5.06 3.44 1.74
C CYS A 48 -4.01 3.19 2.83
N TYR A 49 -4.36 3.33 4.11
CA TYR A 49 -3.45 3.00 5.21
C TYR A 49 -3.07 1.52 5.22
N GLY A 50 -4.03 0.61 4.98
CA GLY A 50 -3.75 -0.83 4.84
C GLY A 50 -2.80 -1.13 3.69
N GLY A 51 -3.04 -0.50 2.53
CA GLY A 51 -2.16 -0.58 1.37
C GLY A 51 -0.75 -0.08 1.66
N TYR A 52 -0.61 1.03 2.40
CA TYR A 52 0.70 1.60 2.76
C TYR A 52 1.53 0.66 3.63
N VAL A 53 0.91 0.02 4.62
CA VAL A 53 1.59 -0.97 5.46
C VAL A 53 2.03 -2.16 4.60
N PHE A 54 1.15 -2.67 3.75
CA PHE A 54 1.46 -3.78 2.85
C PHE A 54 2.61 -3.43 1.88
N GLY A 55 2.54 -2.27 1.23
CA GLY A 55 3.58 -1.77 0.32
C GLY A 55 4.92 -1.58 1.03
N THR A 56 4.91 -1.07 2.26
CA THR A 56 6.14 -0.91 3.07
C THR A 56 6.79 -2.25 3.39
N LEU A 57 6.00 -3.27 3.75
CA LEU A 57 6.51 -4.62 3.99
C LEU A 57 7.10 -5.22 2.72
N LEU A 58 6.39 -5.06 1.59
CA LEU A 58 6.86 -5.53 0.28
C LEU A 58 8.18 -4.86 -0.11
N ARG A 59 8.33 -3.55 0.14
CA ARG A 59 9.60 -2.83 -0.09
C ARG A 59 10.75 -3.48 0.67
N TRP A 60 10.56 -3.77 1.96
CA TRP A 60 11.60 -4.42 2.76
C TRP A 60 11.92 -5.82 2.27
N ILE A 61 10.93 -6.61 1.87
CA ILE A 61 11.16 -7.92 1.26
C ILE A 61 12.02 -7.78 -0.01
N ILE A 62 11.74 -6.81 -0.87
CA ILE A 62 12.52 -6.57 -2.10
C ILE A 62 13.95 -6.17 -1.74
N ILE A 63 14.13 -5.20 -0.84
CA ILE A 63 15.47 -4.73 -0.42
C ILE A 63 16.28 -5.86 0.20
N LEU A 64 15.70 -6.64 1.10
CA LEU A 64 16.37 -7.76 1.76
C LEU A 64 16.68 -8.88 0.77
N SER A 65 15.78 -9.19 -0.17
CA SER A 65 16.01 -10.24 -1.18
C SER A 65 17.12 -9.86 -2.16
N VAL A 66 17.12 -8.61 -2.64
CA VAL A 66 18.17 -8.09 -3.52
C VAL A 66 19.50 -7.99 -2.78
N GLY A 67 19.49 -7.45 -1.56
CA GLY A 67 20.67 -7.37 -0.71
C GLY A 67 21.26 -8.74 -0.40
N TYR A 68 20.44 -9.71 -0.02
CA TYR A 68 20.88 -11.08 0.22
C TYR A 68 21.57 -11.69 -1.00
N LYS A 69 20.94 -11.59 -2.19
CA LYS A 69 21.51 -12.11 -3.43
C LYS A 69 22.85 -11.46 -3.80
N PHE A 70 23.05 -10.20 -3.44
CA PHE A 70 24.26 -9.46 -3.80
C PHE A 70 25.42 -9.65 -2.80
N PHE A 71 25.12 -9.83 -1.51
CA PHE A 71 26.14 -9.90 -0.45
C PHE A 71 26.44 -11.31 0.07
N LEU A 72 25.48 -12.24 -0.02
CA LEU A 72 25.59 -13.60 0.55
C LEU A 72 25.44 -14.71 -0.51
N GLY A 73 25.04 -14.35 -1.73
CA GLY A 73 24.82 -15.27 -2.86
C GLY A 73 25.96 -15.31 -3.85
#